data_AF-A0A6P2L8I4-F1
#
_entry.id   AF-A0A6P2L8I4-F1
#
_cell.length_a   1.000
_cell.length_b   1.000
_cell.length_c   1.000
_cell.angle_alpha   90.00
_cell.angle_beta   90.00
_cell.angle_gamma   90.00
#
_symmetry.space_group_name_H-M   'P 1'
#
loop_
_entity.id
_entity.type
_entity.pdbx_description
1 polymer ?
#
loop_
_entity_poly.entity_id
_entity_poly.type
_entity_poly.pdbx_seq_one_letter_code
_entity_poly.pdbx_strand_id
1 'polypeptide(L)'
;MKAYKFRPASQIQYAFDIMLNSRLFCADWRQLNDPMEGMFAYSYKSSREDDIKEQVARVVEQKKGLKVCSLAKTFDCHLLWAHYASGFEGLAIEVELPDDAPEIKEVSYRGVFASLTFGDDFSPEQAAEQVLSSKYREWEYEQEVRVLQRDAYFYLPSPVKRVIAGHRMEPALFKALQIVCERKDIELSRVGIGDDGIDADYVEPLNI
;
A
#
# COMPACT_ATOMS: atom_id res chain seq x y z
N MET A 1 0.52 14.17 -0.61
CA MET A 1 1.74 13.45 -0.16
C MET A 1 2.27 12.49 -1.22
N LYS A 2 3.58 12.15 -1.16
CA LYS A 2 4.18 11.10 -2.01
C LYS A 2 4.04 9.72 -1.35
N ALA A 3 3.78 8.70 -2.16
CA ALA A 3 3.76 7.30 -1.73
C ALA A 3 4.29 6.38 -2.85
N TYR A 4 4.71 5.18 -2.48
CA TYR A 4 5.37 4.24 -3.37
C TYR A 4 4.63 2.91 -3.42
N LYS A 5 4.25 2.48 -4.62
CA LYS A 5 3.70 1.15 -4.86
C LYS A 5 4.77 0.23 -5.43
N PHE A 6 5.21 -0.72 -4.63
CA PHE A 6 6.14 -1.76 -5.05
C PHE A 6 5.43 -2.85 -5.85
N ARG A 7 6.08 -3.34 -6.90
CA ARG A 7 5.61 -4.47 -7.70
C ARG A 7 6.75 -5.40 -8.09
N PRO A 8 6.55 -6.72 -8.01
CA PRO A 8 7.52 -7.69 -8.50
C PRO A 8 7.52 -7.73 -10.03
N ALA A 9 8.67 -8.06 -10.63
CA ALA A 9 8.79 -8.20 -12.08
C ALA A 9 7.83 -9.26 -12.67
N SER A 10 7.57 -10.33 -11.92
CA SER A 10 6.63 -11.39 -12.31
C SER A 10 5.18 -10.92 -12.41
N GLN A 11 4.84 -9.75 -11.88
CA GLN A 11 3.52 -9.14 -11.96
C GLN A 11 3.55 -7.72 -12.56
N ILE A 12 4.47 -7.49 -13.50
CA ILE A 12 4.69 -6.17 -14.11
C ILE A 12 3.43 -5.59 -14.77
N GLN A 13 2.49 -6.43 -15.22
CA GLN A 13 1.22 -5.96 -15.79
C GLN A 13 0.43 -5.06 -14.83
N TYR A 14 0.53 -5.27 -13.52
CA TYR A 14 -0.13 -4.40 -12.54
C TYR A 14 0.61 -3.08 -12.34
N ALA A 15 1.93 -3.06 -12.56
CA ALA A 15 2.67 -1.80 -12.60
C ALA A 15 2.26 -0.98 -13.84
N PHE A 16 2.17 -1.62 -14.99
CA PHE A 16 1.69 -0.97 -16.21
C PHE A 16 0.25 -0.51 -16.10
N ASP A 17 -0.64 -1.25 -15.43
CA ASP A 17 -2.01 -0.76 -15.19
C ASP A 17 -2.01 0.60 -14.44
N ILE A 18 -1.17 0.74 -13.42
CA ILE A 18 -1.04 1.98 -12.66
C ILE A 18 -0.48 3.09 -13.55
N MET A 19 0.62 2.82 -14.28
CA MET A 19 1.28 3.81 -15.14
C MET A 19 0.40 4.28 -16.30
N LEU A 20 -0.33 3.36 -16.94
CA LEU A 20 -1.11 3.63 -18.15
C LEU A 20 -2.49 4.22 -17.84
N ASN A 21 -3.11 3.80 -16.73
CA ASN A 21 -4.49 4.16 -16.39
C ASN A 21 -4.59 5.09 -15.17
N SER A 22 -3.47 5.42 -14.53
CA SER A 22 -3.42 6.31 -13.34
C SER A 22 -4.41 5.87 -12.25
N ARG A 23 -4.42 4.56 -11.94
CA ARG A 23 -5.32 3.97 -10.95
C ARG A 23 -4.60 2.94 -10.09
N LEU A 24 -5.02 2.83 -8.83
CA LEU A 24 -4.55 1.85 -7.87
C LEU A 24 -5.63 0.80 -7.63
N PHE A 25 -5.28 -0.48 -7.75
CA PHE A 25 -6.19 -1.57 -7.39
C PHE A 25 -6.25 -1.74 -5.87
N CYS A 26 -7.46 -1.70 -5.33
CA CYS A 26 -7.77 -1.96 -3.93
C CYS A 26 -8.26 -3.40 -3.77
N ALA A 27 -7.47 -4.22 -3.09
CA ALA A 27 -7.74 -5.63 -2.86
C ALA A 27 -8.65 -5.84 -1.66
N ASP A 28 -9.20 -7.05 -1.55
CA ASP A 28 -9.80 -7.47 -0.30
C ASP A 28 -8.71 -7.66 0.76
N TRP A 29 -8.96 -7.21 2.00
CA TRP A 29 -7.96 -7.28 3.08
C TRP A 29 -7.50 -8.72 3.38
N ARG A 30 -8.33 -9.74 3.10
CA ARG A 30 -7.98 -11.16 3.26
C ARG A 30 -6.92 -11.64 2.26
N GLN A 31 -6.60 -10.84 1.25
CA GLN A 31 -5.57 -11.13 0.25
C GLN A 31 -4.23 -10.43 0.54
N LEU A 32 -4.15 -9.67 1.64
CA LEU A 32 -2.91 -9.05 2.08
C LEU A 32 -1.98 -10.11 2.68
N ASN A 33 -0.69 -9.77 2.74
CA ASN A 33 0.38 -10.71 3.07
C ASN A 33 0.50 -11.03 4.58
N ASP A 34 0.00 -10.14 5.45
CA ASP A 34 0.00 -10.37 6.90
C ASP A 34 -1.25 -11.21 7.29
N PRO A 35 -1.10 -12.43 7.83
CA PRO A 35 -2.24 -13.23 8.29
C PRO A 35 -3.00 -12.59 9.46
N MET A 36 -2.41 -11.64 10.16
CA MET A 36 -3.04 -10.90 11.25
C MET A 36 -3.89 -9.71 10.76
N GLU A 37 -3.85 -9.44 9.46
CA GLU A 37 -4.59 -8.35 8.84
C GLU A 37 -6.09 -8.43 9.14
N GLY A 38 -6.66 -7.32 9.59
CA GLY A 38 -8.07 -7.24 9.95
C GLY A 38 -8.46 -7.94 11.27
N MET A 39 -7.53 -8.53 12.02
CA MET A 39 -7.83 -9.11 13.34
C MET A 39 -7.90 -8.03 14.43
N PHE A 40 -8.82 -8.19 15.38
CA PHE A 40 -9.00 -7.24 16.48
C PHE A 40 -9.41 -7.90 17.79
N ALA A 41 -8.92 -7.33 18.89
CA ALA A 41 -9.39 -7.56 20.24
C ALA A 41 -10.32 -6.42 20.65
N TYR A 42 -11.25 -6.69 21.56
CA TYR A 42 -12.19 -5.69 22.03
C TYR A 42 -12.39 -5.75 23.53
N SER A 43 -12.64 -4.58 24.13
CA SER A 43 -13.14 -4.42 25.49
C SER A 43 -14.53 -3.79 25.47
N TYR A 44 -15.33 -4.06 26.48
CA TYR A 44 -16.72 -3.61 26.54
C TYR A 44 -17.07 -3.09 27.93
N LYS A 45 -17.99 -2.12 27.98
CA LYS A 45 -18.59 -1.62 29.24
C LYS A 45 -19.96 -2.26 29.53
N SER A 46 -20.63 -2.80 28.50
CA SER A 46 -21.94 -3.45 28.59
C SER A 46 -21.85 -4.84 29.24
N SER A 47 -22.77 -5.20 30.13
CA SER A 47 -22.81 -6.54 30.75
C SER A 47 -23.61 -7.59 29.96
N ARG A 48 -24.18 -7.24 28.80
CA ARG A 48 -25.02 -8.16 28.00
C ARG A 48 -24.21 -8.74 26.82
N GLU A 49 -24.05 -10.06 26.82
CA GLU A 49 -23.26 -10.79 25.83
C GLU A 49 -23.80 -10.66 24.39
N ASP A 50 -25.12 -10.58 24.23
CA ASP A 50 -25.77 -10.51 22.91
C ASP A 50 -25.47 -9.19 22.19
N ASP A 51 -25.47 -8.07 22.91
CA ASP A 51 -25.15 -6.74 22.35
C ASP A 51 -23.70 -6.70 21.82
N ILE A 52 -22.78 -7.38 22.51
CA ILE A 52 -21.37 -7.47 22.11
C ILE A 52 -21.22 -8.29 20.84
N LYS A 53 -21.90 -9.45 20.75
CA LYS A 53 -21.89 -10.30 19.56
C LYS A 53 -22.43 -9.54 18.35
N GLU A 54 -23.49 -8.77 18.52
CA GLU A 54 -24.06 -7.95 17.46
C GLU A 54 -23.07 -6.87 16.99
N GLN A 55 -22.42 -6.15 17.92
CA GLN A 55 -21.42 -5.14 17.58
C GLN A 55 -20.23 -5.72 16.83
N VAL A 56 -19.70 -6.86 17.28
CA VAL A 56 -18.61 -7.58 16.59
C VAL A 56 -19.06 -7.98 15.18
N ALA A 57 -20.27 -8.53 15.02
CA ALA A 57 -20.80 -8.91 13.72
C ALA A 57 -20.92 -7.70 12.78
N ARG A 58 -21.34 -6.54 13.28
CA ARG A 58 -21.42 -5.29 12.51
C ARG A 58 -20.04 -4.81 12.04
N VAL A 59 -19.01 -4.87 12.89
CA VAL A 59 -17.63 -4.53 12.48
C VAL A 59 -17.15 -5.49 11.39
N VAL A 60 -17.35 -6.79 11.58
CA VAL A 60 -16.98 -7.81 10.59
C VAL A 60 -17.67 -7.55 9.26
N GLU A 61 -18.94 -7.18 9.27
CA GLU A 61 -19.68 -6.87 8.05
C GLU A 61 -19.16 -5.60 7.37
N GLN A 62 -18.91 -4.53 8.11
CA GLN A 62 -18.35 -3.30 7.55
C GLN A 62 -16.96 -3.55 6.91
N LYS A 63 -16.11 -4.38 7.52
CA LYS A 63 -14.81 -4.76 6.93
C LYS A 63 -14.93 -5.50 5.60
N LYS A 64 -15.96 -6.32 5.39
CA LYS A 64 -16.13 -7.07 4.13
C LYS A 64 -16.37 -6.14 2.93
N GLY A 65 -16.98 -4.98 3.18
CA GLY A 65 -17.24 -3.98 2.14
C GLY A 65 -16.03 -3.10 1.81
N LEU A 66 -15.00 -3.09 2.67
CA LEU A 66 -13.80 -2.27 2.50
C LEU A 66 -12.72 -3.01 1.71
N LYS A 67 -12.04 -2.25 0.86
CA LYS A 67 -10.92 -2.66 0.02
C LYS A 67 -9.72 -1.80 0.34
N VAL A 68 -8.54 -2.41 0.29
CA VAL A 68 -7.28 -1.83 0.73
C VAL A 68 -6.29 -1.79 -0.42
N CYS A 69 -5.68 -0.62 -0.66
CA CYS A 69 -4.43 -0.54 -1.40
C CYS A 69 -3.32 -0.04 -0.48
N SER A 70 -2.37 -0.91 -0.18
CA SER A 70 -1.16 -0.61 0.59
C SER A 70 -0.08 0.08 -0.27
N LEU A 71 0.48 1.18 0.22
CA LEU A 71 1.66 1.85 -0.32
C LEU A 71 2.63 2.16 0.83
N ALA A 72 3.90 2.42 0.52
CA ALA A 72 4.87 2.88 1.50
C ALA A 72 5.12 4.38 1.34
N LYS A 73 5.42 5.08 2.43
CA LYS A 73 5.85 6.50 2.36
C LYS A 73 7.30 6.68 1.89
N THR A 74 8.09 5.61 1.90
CA THR A 74 9.49 5.63 1.47
C THR A 74 9.77 4.54 0.44
N PHE A 75 10.69 4.81 -0.49
CA PHE A 75 11.33 3.77 -1.30
C PHE A 75 12.66 3.30 -0.70
N ASP A 76 13.25 4.10 0.20
CA ASP A 76 14.52 3.83 0.86
C ASP A 76 14.31 2.89 2.05
N CYS A 77 14.07 1.62 1.72
CA CYS A 77 13.97 0.54 2.70
C CYS A 77 14.28 -0.79 2.01
N HIS A 78 15.41 -1.41 2.36
CA HIS A 78 15.83 -2.69 1.80
C HIS A 78 14.79 -3.80 1.95
N LEU A 79 14.07 -3.83 3.09
CA LEU A 79 13.03 -4.83 3.35
C LEU A 79 11.84 -4.66 2.41
N LEU A 80 11.45 -3.44 2.04
CA LEU A 80 10.37 -3.21 1.07
C LEU A 80 10.74 -3.77 -0.31
N TRP A 81 11.97 -3.53 -0.77
CA TRP A 81 12.44 -4.09 -2.04
C TRP A 81 12.54 -5.62 -1.99
N ALA A 82 13.01 -6.16 -0.86
CA ALA A 82 13.09 -7.61 -0.64
C ALA A 82 11.72 -8.27 -0.71
N HIS A 83 10.74 -7.75 0.04
CA HIS A 83 9.41 -8.35 0.18
C HIS A 83 8.49 -8.06 -1.01
N TYR A 84 8.50 -6.85 -1.55
CA TYR A 84 7.46 -6.38 -2.48
C TYR A 84 7.94 -6.10 -3.91
N ALA A 85 9.25 -6.08 -4.13
CA ALA A 85 9.85 -5.96 -5.46
C ALA A 85 10.72 -7.17 -5.81
N SER A 86 10.36 -8.37 -5.35
CA SER A 86 11.04 -9.62 -5.67
C SER A 86 12.56 -9.56 -5.45
N GLY A 87 13.01 -9.05 -4.30
CA GLY A 87 14.45 -8.97 -4.05
C GLY A 87 15.18 -8.06 -5.02
N PHE A 88 14.64 -6.87 -5.30
CA PHE A 88 15.18 -5.86 -6.23
C PHE A 88 15.11 -6.22 -7.72
N GLU A 89 14.33 -7.22 -8.11
CA GLU A 89 14.07 -7.52 -9.53
C GLU A 89 12.91 -6.70 -10.10
N GLY A 90 12.00 -6.25 -9.22
CA GLY A 90 10.82 -5.45 -9.55
C GLY A 90 11.08 -3.94 -9.58
N LEU A 91 10.06 -3.16 -9.24
CA LEU A 91 10.09 -1.70 -9.26
C LEU A 91 9.26 -1.07 -8.14
N ALA A 92 9.46 0.23 -7.93
CA ALA A 92 8.60 1.09 -7.13
C ALA A 92 8.02 2.21 -8.00
N ILE A 93 6.71 2.44 -7.89
CA ILE A 93 6.00 3.50 -8.62
C ILE A 93 5.72 4.63 -7.64
N GLU A 94 6.24 5.82 -7.92
CA GLU A 94 5.93 7.01 -7.14
C GLU A 94 4.58 7.60 -7.59
N VAL A 95 3.69 7.82 -6.63
CA VAL A 95 2.38 8.43 -6.84
C VAL A 95 2.16 9.59 -5.88
N GLU A 96 1.33 10.54 -6.31
CA GLU A 96 0.82 11.61 -5.46
C GLU A 96 -0.56 11.23 -4.94
N LEU A 97 -0.68 11.13 -3.62
CA LEU A 97 -1.95 10.94 -2.91
C LEU A 97 -2.45 12.29 -2.37
N PRO A 98 -3.76 12.57 -2.43
CA PRO A 98 -4.34 13.76 -1.80
C PRO A 98 -4.17 13.72 -0.27
N ASP A 99 -3.69 14.81 0.32
CA ASP A 99 -3.33 14.86 1.76
C ASP A 99 -4.55 14.78 2.69
N ASP A 100 -5.67 15.39 2.31
CA ASP A 100 -6.87 15.51 3.16
C ASP A 100 -8.01 14.56 2.77
N ALA A 101 -7.71 13.54 1.96
CA ALA A 101 -8.71 12.61 1.50
C ALA A 101 -9.07 11.58 2.59
N PRO A 102 -10.36 11.43 2.96
CA PRO A 102 -10.78 10.58 4.07
C PRO A 102 -10.48 9.08 3.86
N GLU A 103 -10.35 8.62 2.61
CA GLU A 103 -9.94 7.27 2.24
C GLU A 103 -8.45 6.99 2.47
N ILE A 104 -7.62 8.02 2.62
CA ILE A 104 -6.18 7.87 2.85
C ILE A 104 -5.93 7.75 4.36
N LYS A 105 -5.43 6.59 4.78
CA LYS A 105 -5.17 6.27 6.18
C LYS A 105 -3.70 5.93 6.39
N GLU A 106 -3.08 6.57 7.36
CA GLU A 106 -1.80 6.11 7.88
C GLU A 106 -1.99 4.86 8.75
N VAL A 107 -1.10 3.88 8.60
CA VAL A 107 -1.18 2.67 9.42
C VAL A 107 -0.67 2.94 10.83
N SER A 108 -1.49 2.57 11.82
CA SER A 108 -1.13 2.61 13.24
C SER A 108 -0.46 1.30 13.64
N TYR A 109 0.83 1.36 13.97
CA TYR A 109 1.60 0.20 14.41
C TYR A 109 1.41 -0.07 15.90
N ARG A 110 0.96 -1.28 16.23
CA ARG A 110 0.57 -1.67 17.60
C ARG A 110 0.98 -3.11 17.92
N GLY A 111 0.51 -3.65 19.04
CA GLY A 111 0.60 -5.08 19.35
C GLY A 111 -0.12 -5.94 18.30
N VAL A 112 -0.12 -7.25 18.51
CA VAL A 112 -0.59 -8.26 17.54
C VAL A 112 -2.00 -8.01 17.00
N PHE A 113 -2.88 -7.37 17.80
CA PHE A 113 -4.25 -7.07 17.40
C PHE A 113 -4.58 -5.59 17.55
N ALA A 114 -5.44 -5.09 16.65
CA ALA A 114 -6.12 -3.82 16.87
C ALA A 114 -7.00 -3.91 18.13
N SER A 115 -6.94 -2.90 19.00
CA SER A 115 -7.78 -2.85 20.20
C SER A 115 -8.95 -1.89 20.00
N LEU A 116 -10.17 -2.42 20.12
CA LEU A 116 -11.41 -1.65 20.07
C LEU A 116 -12.02 -1.51 21.47
N THR A 117 -12.70 -0.40 21.71
CA THR A 117 -13.50 -0.19 22.92
C THR A 117 -14.93 0.07 22.52
N PHE A 118 -15.81 -0.82 22.96
CA PHE A 118 -17.24 -0.72 22.73
C PHE A 118 -17.90 0.11 23.84
N GLY A 119 -18.35 1.31 23.47
CA GLY A 119 -19.04 2.26 24.32
C GLY A 119 -20.15 2.99 23.57
N ASP A 120 -20.71 4.03 24.18
CA ASP A 120 -21.91 4.70 23.66
C ASP A 120 -21.67 5.41 22.31
N ASP A 121 -20.44 5.89 22.06
CA ASP A 121 -20.03 6.55 20.81
C ASP A 121 -19.49 5.58 19.75
N PHE A 122 -19.83 4.29 19.84
CA PHE A 122 -19.28 3.27 18.95
C PHE A 122 -19.87 3.33 17.53
N SER A 123 -19.01 3.57 16.54
CA SER A 123 -19.32 3.39 15.11
C SER A 123 -18.65 2.13 14.56
N PRO A 124 -19.43 1.13 14.08
CA PRO A 124 -18.87 -0.04 13.41
C PRO A 124 -18.04 0.29 12.17
N GLU A 125 -18.39 1.37 11.46
CA GLU A 125 -17.70 1.84 10.27
C GLU A 125 -16.31 2.36 10.63
N GLN A 126 -16.23 3.28 11.60
CA GLN A 126 -14.95 3.80 12.08
C GLN A 126 -14.09 2.71 12.72
N ALA A 127 -14.71 1.76 13.44
CA ALA A 127 -14.02 0.61 13.99
C ALA A 127 -13.45 -0.30 12.90
N ALA A 128 -14.19 -0.55 11.81
CA ALA A 128 -13.69 -1.32 10.68
C ALA A 128 -12.51 -0.62 10.00
N GLU A 129 -12.59 0.70 9.79
CA GLU A 129 -11.47 1.48 9.27
C GLU A 129 -10.25 1.42 10.19
N GLN A 130 -10.43 1.63 11.49
CA GLN A 130 -9.36 1.56 12.48
C GLN A 130 -8.68 0.19 12.47
N VAL A 131 -9.44 -0.90 12.38
CA VAL A 131 -8.91 -2.26 12.33
C VAL A 131 -8.10 -2.47 11.05
N LEU A 132 -8.60 -2.04 9.90
CA LEU A 132 -7.92 -2.14 8.61
C LEU A 132 -6.84 -1.05 8.39
N SER A 133 -6.62 -0.17 9.36
CA SER A 133 -5.50 0.77 9.40
C SER A 133 -4.61 0.51 10.62
N SER A 134 -4.63 -0.71 11.17
CA SER A 134 -3.77 -1.14 12.27
C SER A 134 -2.93 -2.33 11.84
N LYS A 135 -1.66 -2.35 12.22
CA LYS A 135 -0.75 -3.45 11.86
C LYS A 135 0.19 -3.78 13.01
N TYR A 136 0.68 -5.01 13.02
CA TYR A 136 1.65 -5.43 14.03
C TYR A 136 2.96 -4.64 13.88
N ARG A 137 3.53 -4.20 15.00
CA ARG A 137 4.68 -3.29 15.05
C ARG A 137 5.93 -3.78 14.33
N GLU A 138 6.12 -5.08 14.16
CA GLU A 138 7.27 -5.57 13.39
C GLU A 138 7.26 -5.13 11.93
N TRP A 139 6.10 -4.70 11.40
CA TRP A 139 5.96 -4.12 10.06
C TRP A 139 6.12 -2.58 10.03
N GLU A 140 6.53 -1.94 11.13
CA GLU A 140 6.68 -0.47 11.23
C GLU A 140 7.66 0.10 10.20
N TYR A 141 8.65 -0.69 9.77
CA TYR A 141 9.61 -0.31 8.73
C TYR A 141 8.96 0.00 7.38
N GLU A 142 7.74 -0.47 7.12
CA GLU A 142 7.06 -0.24 5.85
C GLU A 142 6.59 1.20 5.67
N GLN A 143 6.40 1.93 6.78
CA GLN A 143 5.82 3.28 6.79
C GLN A 143 4.56 3.33 5.91
N GLU A 144 3.65 2.39 6.16
CA GLU A 144 2.53 2.07 5.29
C GLU A 144 1.47 3.17 5.34
N VAL A 145 1.00 3.56 4.15
CA VAL A 145 -0.19 4.38 3.93
C VAL A 145 -1.15 3.58 3.06
N ARG A 146 -2.43 3.60 3.43
CA ARG A 146 -3.48 2.82 2.77
C ARG A 146 -4.50 3.73 2.13
N VAL A 147 -4.91 3.38 0.91
CA VAL A 147 -6.21 3.79 0.37
C VAL A 147 -7.25 2.77 0.84
N LEU A 148 -8.26 3.24 1.56
CA LEU A 148 -9.34 2.43 2.12
C LEU A 148 -10.68 2.94 1.59
N GLN A 149 -11.31 2.15 0.73
CA GLN A 149 -12.55 2.52 0.04
C GLN A 149 -13.41 1.28 -0.28
N ARG A 150 -14.59 1.47 -0.87
CA ARG A 150 -15.46 0.35 -1.29
C ARG A 150 -15.23 -0.08 -2.74
N ASP A 151 -14.70 0.82 -3.57
CA ASP A 151 -14.44 0.55 -4.99
C ASP A 151 -13.14 -0.22 -5.22
N ALA A 152 -13.12 -1.01 -6.29
CA ALA A 152 -11.96 -1.81 -6.66
C ALA A 152 -10.78 -0.97 -7.17
N TYR A 153 -11.03 0.25 -7.64
CA TYR A 153 -10.01 1.13 -8.18
C TYR A 153 -10.11 2.51 -7.56
N PHE A 154 -8.97 3.03 -7.12
CA PHE A 154 -8.78 4.41 -6.73
C PHE A 154 -8.06 5.14 -7.86
N TYR A 155 -8.64 6.23 -8.36
CA TYR A 155 -8.03 6.99 -9.46
C TYR A 155 -7.12 8.08 -8.88
N LEU A 156 -5.88 8.13 -9.35
CA LEU A 156 -4.90 9.11 -8.92
C LEU A 156 -5.29 10.50 -9.44
N PRO A 157 -5.11 11.56 -8.63
CA PRO A 157 -5.42 12.93 -9.05
C PRO A 157 -4.45 13.44 -10.13
N SER A 158 -3.27 12.83 -10.24
CA SER A 158 -2.27 13.13 -11.27
C SER A 158 -1.69 11.84 -11.85
N PRO A 159 -1.21 11.87 -13.10
CA PRO A 159 -0.43 10.76 -13.65
C PRO A 159 0.82 10.43 -12.82
N VAL A 160 1.31 9.20 -12.97
CA VAL A 160 2.59 8.77 -12.41
C VAL A 160 3.71 9.65 -12.98
N LYS A 161 4.57 10.21 -12.12
CA LYS A 161 5.68 11.06 -12.54
C LYS A 161 7.03 10.35 -12.51
N ARG A 162 7.18 9.33 -11.67
CA ARG A 162 8.45 8.62 -11.50
C ARG A 162 8.26 7.13 -11.23
N VAL A 163 9.12 6.33 -11.83
CA VAL A 163 9.26 4.89 -11.56
C VAL A 163 10.72 4.61 -11.25
N ILE A 164 10.96 3.81 -10.22
CA ILE A 164 12.30 3.40 -9.80
C ILE A 164 12.42 1.91 -10.07
N ALA A 165 13.32 1.51 -10.96
CA ALA A 165 13.60 0.11 -11.26
C ALA A 165 14.58 -0.47 -10.25
N GLY A 166 14.33 -1.69 -9.78
CA GLY A 166 15.25 -2.41 -8.91
C GLY A 166 16.57 -2.74 -9.60
N HIS A 167 17.64 -2.78 -8.83
CA HIS A 167 19.00 -2.97 -9.35
C HIS A 167 19.17 -4.29 -10.12
N ARG A 168 18.43 -5.33 -9.73
CA ARG A 168 18.48 -6.69 -10.31
C ARG A 168 17.44 -6.91 -11.42
N MET A 169 16.71 -5.87 -11.84
CA MET A 169 15.73 -6.01 -12.93
C MET A 169 16.40 -6.58 -14.19
N GLU A 170 15.73 -7.54 -14.82
CA GLU A 170 16.21 -8.17 -16.04
C GLU A 170 16.41 -7.13 -17.17
N PRO A 171 17.52 -7.17 -17.91
CA PRO A 171 17.85 -6.13 -18.91
C PRO A 171 16.79 -5.87 -19.99
N ALA A 172 16.16 -6.91 -20.55
CA ALA A 172 15.12 -6.73 -21.56
C ALA A 172 13.86 -6.10 -20.97
N LEU A 173 13.47 -6.49 -19.75
CA LEU A 173 12.38 -5.86 -19.01
C LEU A 173 12.69 -4.38 -18.71
N PHE A 174 13.90 -4.08 -18.24
CA PHE A 174 14.34 -2.71 -17.98
C PHE A 174 14.28 -1.85 -19.26
N LYS A 175 14.75 -2.39 -20.39
CA LYS A 175 14.67 -1.70 -21.69
C LYS A 175 13.22 -1.45 -22.12
N ALA A 176 12.33 -2.42 -21.92
CA ALA A 176 10.91 -2.23 -22.19
C ALA A 176 10.30 -1.15 -21.29
N LEU A 177 10.63 -1.15 -19.99
CA LEU A 177 10.20 -0.12 -19.04
C LEU A 177 10.67 1.27 -19.46
N GLN A 178 11.92 1.41 -19.90
CA GLN A 178 12.46 2.68 -20.40
C GLN A 178 11.68 3.23 -21.60
N ILE A 179 11.31 2.39 -22.56
CA ILE A 179 10.47 2.79 -23.71
C ILE A 179 9.09 3.26 -23.25
N VAL A 180 8.47 2.55 -22.30
CA VAL A 180 7.14 2.93 -21.76
C VAL A 180 7.22 4.26 -21.02
N CYS A 181 8.22 4.43 -20.15
CA CYS A 181 8.42 5.65 -19.38
C CYS A 181 8.63 6.87 -20.28
N GLU A 182 9.50 6.77 -21.28
CA GLU A 182 9.74 7.84 -22.25
C GLU A 182 8.47 8.21 -23.03
N ARG A 183 7.72 7.22 -23.51
CA ARG A 183 6.45 7.44 -24.23
C ARG A 183 5.35 8.08 -23.36
N LYS A 184 5.47 7.97 -22.04
CA LYS A 184 4.50 8.48 -21.07
C LYS A 184 4.99 9.71 -20.31
N ASP A 185 6.17 10.22 -20.64
CA ASP A 185 6.81 11.34 -19.93
C ASP A 185 6.94 11.04 -18.42
N ILE A 186 7.35 9.81 -18.10
CA ILE A 186 7.60 9.34 -16.73
C ILE A 186 9.11 9.28 -16.52
N GLU A 187 9.60 9.89 -15.44
CA GLU A 187 10.98 9.76 -15.03
C GLU A 187 11.29 8.30 -14.66
N LEU A 188 12.32 7.73 -15.27
CA LEU A 188 12.86 6.43 -14.88
C LEU A 188 14.13 6.65 -14.05
N SER A 189 14.14 6.06 -12.86
CA SER A 189 15.35 5.94 -12.04
C SER A 189 15.71 4.47 -11.87
N ARG A 190 16.94 4.19 -11.45
CA ARG A 190 17.39 2.85 -11.06
C ARG A 190 17.93 2.88 -9.64
N VAL A 191 17.61 1.85 -8.87
CA VAL A 191 18.17 1.67 -7.53
C VAL A 191 19.68 1.56 -7.60
N GLY A 192 20.37 2.46 -6.89
CA GLY A 192 21.72 2.26 -6.42
C GLY A 192 21.69 1.79 -4.95
N ILE A 193 22.74 1.11 -4.54
CA ILE A 193 22.91 0.63 -3.18
C ILE A 193 24.27 1.14 -2.71
N GLY A 194 24.24 2.08 -1.77
CA GLY A 194 25.43 2.70 -1.18
C GLY A 194 25.52 2.43 0.31
N ASP A 195 26.60 2.93 0.92
CA ASP A 195 26.85 2.77 2.37
C ASP A 195 25.78 3.49 3.23
N ASP A 196 25.13 4.53 2.69
CA ASP A 196 24.13 5.34 3.38
C ASP A 196 22.68 4.88 3.18
N GLY A 197 22.42 3.86 2.34
CA GLY A 197 21.06 3.38 2.05
C GLY A 197 20.81 3.12 0.57
N ILE A 198 19.55 3.28 0.16
CA ILE A 198 19.12 3.16 -1.23
C ILE A 198 18.95 4.54 -1.85
N ASP A 199 19.68 4.79 -2.93
CA ASP A 199 19.47 5.92 -3.81
C ASP A 199 18.77 5.51 -5.11
N ALA A 200 18.32 6.51 -5.87
CA ALA A 200 17.61 6.32 -7.12
C ALA A 200 18.29 7.20 -8.20
N ASP A 201 19.15 6.59 -8.99
CA ASP A 201 19.90 7.25 -10.05
C ASP A 201 19.02 7.49 -11.27
N TYR A 202 19.01 8.73 -11.77
CA TYR A 202 18.28 9.08 -12.98
C TYR A 202 18.80 8.29 -14.20
N VAL A 203 17.88 7.82 -15.02
CA VAL A 203 18.17 7.12 -16.27
C VAL A 203 17.86 8.04 -17.44
N GLU A 204 18.86 8.37 -18.25
CA GLU A 204 18.68 9.21 -19.43
C GLU A 204 17.68 8.59 -20.43
N PRO A 205 16.89 9.43 -21.14
CA PRO A 205 15.99 8.96 -22.19
C PRO A 205 16.77 8.23 -23.29
N LEU A 206 16.08 7.39 -24.04
CA LEU A 206 16.73 6.72 -25.15
C LEU A 206 16.95 7.71 -26.28
N ASN A 207 18.21 7.90 -26.68
CA ASN A 207 18.57 8.65 -27.90
C ASN A 207 18.22 7.82 -29.15
N ILE A 208 16.93 7.55 -29.39
CA ILE A 208 16.42 6.76 -30.53
C ILE A 208 15.81 7.68 -31.59
#